data_AF-A0A3A4KDV0-F1
#
_entry.id   AF-A0A3A4KDV0-F1
#
_cell.length_a   1.000
_cell.length_b   1.000
_cell.length_c   1.000
_cell.angle_alpha   90.00
_cell.angle_beta   90.00
_cell.angle_gamma   90.00
#
_symmetry.space_group_name_H-M   'P 1'
#
loop_
_entity.id
_entity.type
_entity.pdbx_description
1 polymer ?
#
loop_
_entity_poly.entity_id
_entity_poly.type
_entity_poly.pdbx_seq_one_letter_code
_entity_poly.pdbx_strand_id
1 'polypeptide(L)'
;MAEEKDLNLKDLGGNQTEGDMTSSDVPESPRSAKDLEPVYDIPVQVSAVLGKSTMEVSQLLRLGRGAVVELDRKVGEAIDIYVNNRLVARGEVVVVEDRLGITMTEIIKTDR
;
A
#
# COMPACT_ATOMS: atom_id res chain seq x y z
N MET A 1 75.43 -18.83 17.99
CA MET A 1 75.59 -18.34 16.61
C MET A 1 74.69 -19.23 15.76
N ALA A 2 73.37 -19.03 15.69
CA ALA A 2 72.59 -17.83 15.38
C ALA A 2 72.99 -17.26 14.01
N GLU A 3 72.38 -17.78 12.95
CA GLU A 3 72.07 -17.01 11.75
C GLU A 3 70.55 -16.91 11.67
N GLU A 4 70.12 -15.66 11.66
CA GLU A 4 68.75 -15.19 11.83
C GLU A 4 67.98 -15.41 10.52
N LYS A 5 66.82 -16.07 10.62
CA LYS A 5 65.85 -16.15 9.54
C LYS A 5 65.01 -14.87 9.64
N ASP A 6 65.34 -13.88 8.81
CA ASP A 6 64.59 -12.62 8.72
C ASP A 6 63.12 -12.88 8.39
N LEU A 7 62.30 -12.80 9.43
CA LEU A 7 60.84 -12.79 9.36
C LEU A 7 60.42 -11.43 8.77
N ASN A 8 60.35 -11.35 7.45
CA ASN A 8 59.81 -10.16 6.78
C ASN A 8 58.29 -10.09 6.95
N LEU A 9 57.94 -9.23 7.90
CA LEU A 9 56.70 -8.51 8.20
C LEU A 9 55.83 -8.16 6.99
N LYS A 10 55.12 -9.15 6.41
CA LYS A 10 54.17 -8.93 5.30
C LYS A 10 52.71 -9.20 5.65
N ASP A 11 52.40 -9.44 6.92
CA ASP A 11 51.11 -9.99 7.34
C ASP A 11 50.35 -9.14 8.38
N LEU A 12 50.60 -7.82 8.44
CA LEU A 12 49.84 -6.94 9.31
C LEU A 12 49.48 -5.61 8.61
N GLY A 13 48.39 -5.67 7.85
CA GLY A 13 47.34 -4.66 7.85
C GLY A 13 47.48 -3.44 6.93
N GLY A 14 46.51 -3.31 6.03
CA GLY A 14 45.92 -1.99 5.75
C GLY A 14 45.82 -1.56 4.29
N ASN A 15 44.72 -1.96 3.66
CA ASN A 15 43.89 -1.11 2.80
C ASN A 15 44.52 -0.49 1.55
N GLN A 16 44.41 -1.20 0.42
CA GLN A 16 44.14 -0.56 -0.86
C GLN A 16 42.92 -1.22 -1.51
N THR A 17 41.84 -0.46 -1.38
CA THR A 17 40.64 -0.42 -2.20
C THR A 17 40.90 -0.75 -3.66
N GLU A 18 40.27 -1.80 -4.16
CA GLU A 18 39.82 -1.94 -5.56
C GLU A 18 38.71 -3.01 -5.56
N GLY A 19 37.64 -2.69 -4.84
CA GLY A 19 36.34 -3.29 -5.08
C GLY A 19 35.63 -2.44 -6.11
N ASP A 20 35.66 -2.85 -7.37
CA ASP A 20 34.63 -2.48 -8.33
C ASP A 20 34.53 -3.52 -9.45
N MET A 21 33.30 -3.66 -9.96
CA MET A 21 32.94 -4.32 -11.21
C MET A 21 32.92 -5.86 -11.24
N THR A 22 31.93 -6.45 -10.56
CA THR A 22 30.93 -7.22 -11.32
C THR A 22 29.56 -6.77 -10.86
N SER A 23 29.15 -5.61 -11.41
CA SER A 23 27.75 -5.24 -11.50
C SER A 23 26.99 -6.46 -11.98
N SER A 24 26.00 -6.88 -11.19
CA SER A 24 25.06 -7.92 -11.53
C SER A 24 24.43 -7.57 -12.87
N ASP A 25 24.97 -8.14 -13.95
CA ASP A 25 24.42 -8.07 -15.29
C ASP A 25 23.21 -9.02 -15.29
N VAL A 26 22.15 -8.57 -14.62
CA VAL A 26 20.82 -9.14 -14.78
C VAL A 26 20.36 -8.57 -16.12
N PRO A 27 20.25 -9.37 -17.19
CA PRO A 27 19.71 -8.86 -18.44
C PRO A 27 18.30 -8.35 -18.13
N GLU A 28 18.09 -7.03 -18.22
CA GLU A 28 16.76 -6.43 -18.27
C GLU A 28 16.08 -6.90 -19.56
N SER A 29 15.59 -8.14 -19.53
CA SER A 29 14.58 -8.59 -20.47
C SER A 29 13.38 -7.65 -20.29
N PRO A 30 12.76 -7.19 -21.39
CA PRO A 30 11.60 -6.32 -21.30
C PRO A 30 10.55 -7.07 -20.49
N ARG A 31 10.28 -6.61 -19.25
CA ARG A 31 9.28 -7.20 -18.36
C ARG A 31 7.99 -7.28 -19.15
N SER A 32 7.65 -8.48 -19.57
CA SER A 32 6.50 -8.71 -20.44
C SER A 32 5.27 -8.62 -19.56
N ALA A 33 4.13 -8.22 -20.13
CA ALA A 33 2.85 -8.21 -19.41
C ALA A 33 2.52 -9.56 -18.73
N LYS A 34 3.14 -10.66 -19.17
CA LYS A 34 3.07 -11.99 -18.56
C LYS A 34 3.74 -12.11 -17.18
N ASP A 35 4.78 -11.34 -16.89
CA ASP A 35 5.47 -11.42 -15.58
C ASP A 35 4.66 -10.76 -14.45
N LEU A 36 3.63 -9.99 -14.80
CA LEU A 36 2.69 -9.36 -13.87
C LEU A 36 1.45 -10.21 -13.61
N GLU A 37 1.29 -11.36 -14.28
CA GLU A 37 0.18 -12.31 -14.03
C GLU A 37 0.00 -12.64 -12.54
N PRO A 38 1.06 -12.92 -11.74
CA PRO A 38 0.90 -13.23 -10.33
C PRO A 38 0.41 -12.07 -9.45
N VAL A 39 0.53 -10.82 -9.92
CA VAL A 39 0.13 -9.63 -9.16
C VAL A 39 -1.38 -9.42 -9.19
N TYR A 40 -2.06 -9.92 -10.22
CA TYR A 40 -3.52 -9.78 -10.35
C TYR A 40 -4.30 -10.60 -9.32
N ASP A 41 -3.71 -11.66 -8.76
CA ASP A 41 -4.35 -12.55 -7.78
C ASP A 41 -4.17 -12.08 -6.32
N ILE A 42 -3.54 -10.93 -6.10
CA ILE A 42 -3.33 -10.42 -4.75
C ILE A 42 -4.68 -9.93 -4.19
N PRO A 43 -5.19 -10.50 -3.08
CA PRO A 43 -6.43 -10.07 -2.48
C PRO A 43 -6.29 -8.64 -1.92
N VAL A 44 -7.25 -7.78 -2.24
CA VAL A 44 -7.30 -6.40 -1.75
C VAL A 44 -8.52 -6.17 -0.89
N GLN A 45 -8.37 -5.34 0.16
CA GLN A 45 -9.50 -4.93 0.99
C GLN A 45 -10.20 -3.73 0.34
N VAL A 46 -11.48 -3.93 0.01
CA VAL A 46 -12.37 -2.89 -0.51
C VAL A 46 -13.31 -2.45 0.60
N SER A 47 -13.38 -1.14 0.83
CA SER A 47 -14.23 -0.51 1.84
C SER A 47 -15.12 0.53 1.19
N ALA A 48 -16.42 0.35 1.26
CA ALA A 48 -17.40 1.33 0.85
C ALA A 48 -17.80 2.21 2.04
N VAL A 49 -17.59 3.52 1.93
CA VAL A 49 -17.86 4.47 3.01
C VAL A 49 -19.11 5.26 2.66
N LEU A 50 -20.20 4.99 3.40
CA LEU A 50 -21.48 5.67 3.26
C LEU A 50 -21.37 7.17 3.58
N GLY A 51 -20.60 7.51 4.60
CA GLY A 51 -20.37 8.88 5.05
C GLY A 51 -19.39 8.94 6.22
N LYS A 52 -18.89 10.13 6.51
CA LYS A 52 -17.98 10.42 7.61
C LYS A 52 -18.62 11.44 8.54
N SER A 53 -18.20 11.43 9.79
CA SER A 53 -18.61 12.44 10.76
C SER A 53 -17.43 12.72 11.67
N THR A 54 -17.10 14.00 11.82
CA THR A 54 -16.04 14.47 12.71
C THR A 54 -16.68 15.06 13.94
N MET A 55 -16.31 14.57 15.12
CA MET A 55 -16.85 15.01 16.41
C MET A 55 -15.74 15.20 17.43
N GLU A 56 -16.01 15.96 18.48
CA GLU A 56 -15.07 16.10 19.58
C GLU A 56 -14.96 14.80 20.38
N VAL A 57 -13.79 14.55 20.96
CA VAL A 57 -13.57 13.38 21.84
C VAL A 57 -14.57 13.37 23.00
N SER A 58 -14.95 14.55 23.50
CA SER A 58 -15.94 14.74 24.54
C SER A 58 -17.33 14.19 24.15
N GLN A 59 -17.74 14.40 22.89
CA GLN A 59 -19.01 13.91 22.34
C GLN A 59 -18.95 12.42 22.08
N LEU A 60 -17.82 11.91 21.59
CA LEU A 60 -17.62 10.48 21.36
C LEU A 60 -17.73 9.67 22.65
N LEU A 61 -17.17 10.17 23.76
CA LEU A 61 -17.30 9.54 25.08
C LEU A 61 -18.72 9.56 25.65
N ARG A 62 -19.57 10.47 25.16
CA ARG A 62 -21.00 10.57 25.56
C ARG A 62 -21.91 9.69 24.69
N LEU A 63 -21.41 9.09 23.61
CA LEU A 63 -22.20 8.20 22.77
C LEU A 63 -22.56 6.94 23.56
N GLY A 64 -23.86 6.77 23.78
CA GLY A 64 -24.44 5.58 24.38
C GLY A 64 -25.28 4.79 23.38
N ARG A 65 -25.95 3.76 23.87
CA ARG A 65 -26.94 3.02 23.06
C ARG A 65 -28.08 3.96 22.68
N GLY A 66 -28.45 3.96 21.40
CA GLY A 66 -29.51 4.82 20.87
C GLY A 66 -29.05 6.23 20.47
N ALA A 67 -27.75 6.55 20.55
CA ALA A 67 -27.24 7.78 19.99
C ALA A 67 -27.29 7.74 18.45
N VAL A 68 -27.88 8.78 17.85
CA VAL A 68 -27.92 8.97 16.39
C VAL A 68 -26.79 9.90 16.00
N VAL A 69 -25.91 9.43 15.10
CA VAL A 69 -24.81 10.22 14.56
C VAL A 69 -25.17 10.61 13.14
N GLU A 70 -25.31 11.91 12.92
CA GLU A 70 -25.48 12.44 11.58
C GLU A 70 -24.17 12.35 10.80
N LEU A 71 -24.27 11.83 9.58
CA LEU A 71 -23.17 11.76 8.63
C LEU A 71 -23.22 12.97 7.70
N ASP A 72 -22.10 13.27 7.06
CA ASP A 72 -21.95 14.36 6.09
C ASP A 72 -22.70 14.14 4.75
N ARG A 73 -23.05 12.88 4.45
CA ARG A 73 -23.65 12.47 3.16
C ARG A 73 -25.16 12.42 3.21
N LYS A 74 -25.80 12.89 2.14
CA LYS A 74 -27.26 12.81 1.96
C LYS A 74 -27.68 11.47 1.34
N VAL A 75 -28.94 11.09 1.59
CA VAL A 75 -29.55 9.92 0.94
C VAL A 75 -29.60 10.15 -0.57
N GLY A 76 -29.07 9.20 -1.34
CA GLY A 76 -29.01 9.27 -2.80
C GLY A 76 -27.76 9.94 -3.36
N GLU A 77 -26.80 10.34 -2.53
CA GLU A 77 -25.49 10.81 -3.00
C GLU A 77 -24.56 9.63 -3.28
N ALA A 78 -23.64 9.80 -4.26
CA ALA A 78 -22.63 8.80 -4.56
C ALA A 78 -21.66 8.62 -3.39
N ILE A 79 -21.53 7.39 -2.89
CA ILE A 79 -20.61 6.99 -1.83
C ILE A 79 -19.18 6.79 -2.36
N ASP A 80 -18.21 6.86 -1.45
CA ASP A 80 -16.81 6.67 -1.77
C ASP A 80 -16.39 5.21 -1.59
N ILE A 81 -15.68 4.67 -2.58
CA ILE A 81 -15.13 3.32 -2.54
C ILE A 81 -13.62 3.43 -2.40
N TYR A 82 -13.10 2.86 -1.31
CA TYR A 82 -11.69 2.80 -0.99
C TYR A 82 -11.13 1.40 -1.21
N VAL A 83 -9.92 1.32 -1.73
CA VAL A 83 -9.12 0.10 -1.79
C VAL A 83 -7.82 0.38 -1.05
N ASN A 84 -7.54 -0.37 0.02
CA ASN A 84 -6.35 -0.15 0.86
C ASN A 84 -6.12 1.34 1.21
N ASN A 85 -7.19 2.00 1.71
CA ASN A 85 -7.22 3.42 2.08
C ASN A 85 -7.08 4.44 0.94
N ARG A 86 -7.05 4.02 -0.33
CA ARG A 86 -7.06 4.91 -1.49
C ARG A 86 -8.45 4.99 -2.12
N LEU A 87 -8.92 6.20 -2.39
CA LEU A 87 -10.18 6.41 -3.13
C LEU A 87 -9.98 5.95 -4.58
N VAL A 88 -10.74 4.96 -5.02
CA VAL A 88 -10.63 4.40 -6.38
C VAL A 88 -11.88 4.65 -7.22
N ALA A 89 -13.03 4.86 -6.60
CA ALA A 89 -14.29 4.99 -7.31
C ALA A 89 -15.36 5.68 -6.45
N ARG A 90 -16.41 6.11 -7.15
CA ARG A 90 -17.67 6.54 -6.57
C ARG A 90 -18.79 5.63 -7.08
N GLY A 91 -19.82 5.45 -6.27
CA GLY A 91 -20.96 4.61 -6.63
C GLY A 91 -22.22 4.97 -5.86
N GLU A 92 -23.36 4.52 -6.35
CA GLU A 92 -24.64 4.74 -5.69
C GLU A 92 -25.09 3.47 -4.96
N VAL A 93 -25.71 3.64 -3.80
CA VAL A 93 -26.25 2.52 -3.01
C VAL A 93 -27.59 2.12 -3.58
N VAL A 94 -27.72 0.85 -3.95
CA VAL A 94 -28.96 0.25 -4.45
C VAL A 94 -29.35 -0.91 -3.56
N VAL A 95 -30.65 -1.16 -3.40
CA VAL A 95 -31.13 -2.33 -2.68
C VAL A 95 -31.62 -3.34 -3.71
N VAL A 96 -31.03 -4.54 -3.70
CA VAL A 96 -31.40 -5.64 -4.60
C VAL A 96 -31.70 -6.86 -3.73
N GLU A 97 -32.94 -7.35 -3.80
CA GLU A 97 -33.36 -8.58 -3.07
C GLU A 97 -33.00 -8.54 -1.57
N ASP A 98 -33.34 -7.44 -0.89
CA ASP A 98 -33.01 -7.18 0.52
C ASP A 98 -31.50 -7.10 0.86
N ARG A 99 -30.64 -7.07 -0.17
CA ARG A 99 -29.20 -6.86 -0.02
C ARG A 99 -28.83 -5.45 -0.43
N LEU A 100 -27.91 -4.86 0.33
CA LEU A 100 -27.27 -3.61 -0.06
C LEU A 100 -26.24 -3.91 -1.14
N GLY A 101 -26.44 -3.32 -2.31
CA GLY A 101 -25.53 -3.31 -3.45
C GLY A 101 -25.00 -1.90 -3.70
N ILE A 102 -23.93 -1.82 -4.49
CA ILE A 102 -23.33 -0.56 -4.90
C ILE A 102 -23.16 -0.61 -6.42
N THR A 103 -23.80 0.31 -7.12
CA THR A 103 -23.60 0.49 -8.55
C THR A 103 -22.47 1.48 -8.77
N MET A 104 -21.43 1.08 -9.49
CA MET A 104 -20.29 1.96 -9.78
C MET A 104 -20.72 3.04 -10.78
N THR A 105 -20.52 4.31 -10.40
CA THR A 105 -20.82 5.46 -11.27
C THR A 105 -19.55 5.97 -11.94
N GLU A 106 -18.47 6.11 -11.18
CA GLU A 106 -17.22 6.68 -11.65
C GLU A 106 -16.02 5.90 -11.11
N ILE A 107 -15.03 5.64 -11.96
CA ILE A 107 -13.76 5.03 -11.58
C ILE A 107 -12.68 6.10 -11.72
N ILE A 108 -12.00 6.40 -10.62
CA ILE A 108 -10.89 7.33 -10.57
C ILE A 108 -9.62 6.56 -10.89
N LYS A 109 -9.07 6.76 -12.10
CA LYS A 109 -7.74 6.26 -12.42
C LYS A 109 -6.71 7.02 -11.60
N THR A 110 -5.94 6.28 -10.81
CA THR A 110 -4.65 6.77 -10.34
C THR A 110 -3.70 6.65 -11.52
N ASP A 111 -3.50 7.72 -12.28
CA ASP A 111 -2.34 7.84 -13.14
C ASP A 111 -1.16 8.30 -12.27
N ARG A 112 -0.21 7.40 -12.05
CA ARG A 112 1.15 7.69 -11.60
C ARG A 112 2.11 6.91 -12.47
#